data_AF-A0A660QKL9-F1
#
_entry.id   AF-A0A660QKL9-F1
#
_cell.length_a   1.000
_cell.length_b   1.000
_cell.length_c   1.000
_cell.angle_alpha   90.00
_cell.angle_beta   90.00
_cell.angle_gamma   90.00
#
_symmetry.space_group_name_H-M   'P 1'
#
loop_
_entity.id
_entity.type
_entity.pdbx_description
1 polymer ?
#
loop_
_entity_poly.entity_id
_entity_poly.type
_entity_poly.pdbx_seq_one_letter_code
_entity_poly.pdbx_strand_id
1 'polypeptide(L)'
;MKEFMKELRYRFLEILKKSGWKEKELSELKAIFLGELSKVEVEPDVFEFIVKEIILDKKKNLQKRLEIASKQLGISEIAVLEILFWYDPSTYPLPSDKMLKPFKGNSAMDFLNFSKDLLKREKVRNFLDLFLKLEGELADVQTQETIVEDLARRINEIDLPFASKVSKYKEIYEILDRKDKDKLLSRLKVHDYVVAGLVRKPKAPLIVDGSNILWFGDLSFRIFDVLF
;
A
#
# COMPACT_ATOMS: atom_id res chain seq x y z
N MET A 1 7.97 -4.59 3.44
CA MET A 1 7.28 -3.87 2.33
C MET A 1 7.59 -4.40 0.94
N LYS A 2 8.76 -5.00 0.66
CA LYS A 2 9.10 -5.52 -0.69
C LYS A 2 8.05 -6.46 -1.31
N GLU A 3 7.56 -7.44 -0.55
CA GLU A 3 6.54 -8.39 -0.99
C GLU A 3 5.18 -7.72 -1.21
N PHE A 4 4.82 -6.78 -0.35
CA PHE A 4 3.64 -5.94 -0.52
C PHE A 4 3.71 -5.10 -1.81
N MET A 5 4.86 -4.47 -2.09
CA MET A 5 5.09 -3.73 -3.33
C MET A 5 5.02 -4.64 -4.57
N LYS A 6 5.50 -5.89 -4.47
CA LYS A 6 5.36 -6.88 -5.55
C LYS A 6 3.89 -7.22 -5.80
N GLU A 7 3.08 -7.37 -4.77
CA GLU A 7 1.66 -7.66 -4.91
C GLU A 7 0.90 -6.47 -5.53
N LEU A 8 1.13 -5.25 -5.04
CA LEU A 8 0.56 -4.04 -5.62
C LEU A 8 0.93 -3.91 -7.09
N ARG A 9 2.20 -4.16 -7.43
CA ARG A 9 2.66 -4.20 -8.81
C ARG A 9 1.96 -5.28 -9.63
N TYR A 10 1.79 -6.49 -9.09
CA TYR A 10 1.07 -7.56 -9.79
C TYR A 10 -0.35 -7.13 -10.12
N ARG A 11 -1.09 -6.56 -9.15
CA ARG A 11 -2.44 -6.04 -9.37
C ARG A 11 -2.46 -4.91 -10.39
N PHE A 12 -1.53 -3.96 -10.31
CA PHE A 12 -1.37 -2.90 -11.30
C PHE A 12 -1.24 -3.47 -12.72
N LEU A 13 -0.37 -4.47 -12.90
CA LEU A 13 -0.15 -5.11 -14.20
C LEU A 13 -1.36 -5.92 -14.68
N GLU A 14 -2.11 -6.57 -13.79
CA GLU A 14 -3.35 -7.26 -14.14
C GLU A 14 -4.43 -6.30 -14.62
N ILE A 15 -4.59 -5.14 -13.97
CA ILE A 15 -5.51 -4.08 -14.44
C ILE A 15 -5.02 -3.52 -15.78
N LEU A 16 -3.71 -3.32 -15.93
CA LEU A 16 -3.11 -2.81 -17.17
C LEU A 16 -3.41 -3.66 -18.41
N LYS A 17 -3.52 -4.98 -18.24
CA LYS A 17 -3.86 -5.92 -19.33
C LYS A 17 -5.31 -5.80 -19.81
N LYS A 18 -6.21 -5.27 -18.98
CA LYS A 18 -7.62 -5.07 -19.34
C LYS A 18 -7.78 -3.90 -20.30
N SER A 19 -8.94 -3.83 -20.95
CA SER A 19 -9.38 -2.68 -21.73
C SER A 19 -10.81 -2.28 -21.39
N GLY A 20 -11.14 -1.01 -21.55
CA GLY A 20 -12.46 -0.48 -21.19
C GLY A 20 -12.63 -0.45 -19.67
N TRP A 21 -11.68 0.19 -18.98
CA TRP A 21 -11.70 0.30 -17.53
C TRP A 21 -12.98 0.94 -17.04
N LYS A 22 -13.50 0.42 -15.92
CA LYS A 22 -14.65 0.98 -15.23
C LYS A 22 -14.20 1.62 -13.92
N GLU A 23 -15.15 2.20 -13.20
CA GLU A 23 -14.90 2.78 -11.86
C GLU A 23 -14.21 1.82 -10.90
N LYS A 24 -14.48 0.51 -11.03
CA LYS A 24 -13.81 -0.52 -10.23
C LYS A 24 -12.30 -0.54 -10.48
N GLU A 25 -11.89 -0.66 -11.75
CA GLU A 25 -10.47 -0.65 -12.13
C GLU A 25 -9.78 0.66 -11.72
N LEU A 26 -10.44 1.80 -11.92
CA LEU A 26 -9.91 3.09 -11.52
C LEU A 26 -9.73 3.18 -9.99
N SER A 27 -10.70 2.70 -9.22
CA SER A 27 -10.63 2.67 -7.75
C SER A 27 -9.50 1.77 -7.26
N GLU A 28 -9.32 0.59 -7.86
CA GLU A 28 -8.22 -0.32 -7.53
C GLU A 28 -6.85 0.30 -7.86
N LEU A 29 -6.71 1.01 -8.99
CA LEU A 29 -5.49 1.75 -9.33
C LEU A 29 -5.20 2.88 -8.35
N LYS A 30 -6.22 3.67 -7.99
CA LYS A 30 -6.08 4.75 -6.99
C LYS A 30 -5.64 4.24 -5.62
N ALA A 31 -6.06 3.04 -5.24
CA ALA A 31 -5.61 2.39 -4.00
C ALA A 31 -4.16 1.89 -4.06
N ILE A 32 -3.60 1.68 -5.26
CA ILE A 32 -2.20 1.30 -5.46
C ILE A 32 -1.29 2.54 -5.41
N PHE A 33 -1.75 3.67 -5.96
CA PHE A 33 -0.96 4.90 -5.96
C PHE A 33 -0.83 5.51 -4.56
N LEU A 34 0.37 6.00 -4.24
CA LEU A 34 0.71 6.59 -2.96
C LEU A 34 0.69 8.13 -3.01
N GLY A 35 0.86 8.71 -4.20
CA GLY A 35 0.98 10.17 -4.39
C GLY A 35 -0.30 10.86 -4.87
N GLU A 36 -0.12 11.96 -5.60
CA GLU A 36 -1.20 12.79 -6.15
C GLU A 36 -2.20 11.98 -7.00
N LEU A 37 -1.72 10.95 -7.71
CA LEU A 37 -2.52 10.06 -8.56
C LEU A 37 -3.68 9.38 -7.84
N SER A 38 -3.54 9.12 -6.53
CA SER A 38 -4.61 8.52 -5.72
C SER A 38 -5.84 9.42 -5.58
N LYS A 39 -5.67 10.73 -5.79
CA LYS A 39 -6.70 11.77 -5.57
C LYS A 39 -7.26 12.37 -6.85
N VAL A 40 -6.76 11.96 -8.02
CA VAL A 40 -7.19 12.56 -9.29
C VAL A 40 -8.64 12.20 -9.58
N GLU A 41 -9.46 13.20 -9.89
CA GLU A 41 -10.83 13.01 -10.36
C GLU A 41 -10.86 13.06 -11.89
N VAL A 42 -11.13 11.91 -12.51
CA VAL A 42 -11.07 11.72 -13.96
C VAL A 42 -11.88 10.49 -14.33
N GLU A 43 -12.49 10.49 -15.51
CA GLU A 43 -13.26 9.34 -16.00
C GLU A 43 -12.33 8.12 -16.25
N PRO A 44 -12.78 6.88 -15.97
CA PRO A 44 -11.94 5.68 -16.08
C PRO A 44 -11.31 5.45 -17.46
N ASP A 45 -12.04 5.76 -18.53
CA ASP A 45 -11.60 5.63 -19.93
C ASP A 45 -10.53 6.66 -20.29
N VAL A 46 -10.68 7.89 -19.82
CA VAL A 46 -9.67 8.95 -19.94
C VAL A 46 -8.41 8.55 -19.18
N PHE A 47 -8.55 8.03 -17.95
CA PHE A 47 -7.41 7.56 -17.16
C PHE A 47 -6.69 6.37 -17.81
N GLU A 48 -7.44 5.40 -18.36
CA GLU A 48 -6.91 4.28 -19.12
C GLU A 48 -6.07 4.76 -20.30
N PHE A 49 -6.61 5.70 -21.08
CA PHE A 49 -5.90 6.27 -22.22
C PHE A 49 -4.57 6.89 -21.79
N ILE A 50 -4.57 7.70 -20.73
CA ILE A 50 -3.37 8.38 -20.22
C ILE A 50 -2.32 7.38 -19.75
N VAL A 51 -2.70 6.39 -18.93
CA VAL A 51 -1.78 5.36 -18.43
C VAL A 51 -1.18 4.57 -19.60
N LYS A 52 -2.01 4.18 -20.58
CA LYS A 52 -1.53 3.45 -21.76
C LYS A 52 -0.65 4.31 -22.64
N GLU A 53 -0.93 5.59 -22.83
CA GLU A 53 -0.03 6.51 -23.55
C GLU A 53 1.32 6.65 -22.85
N ILE A 54 1.36 6.81 -21.52
CA ILE A 54 2.60 6.92 -20.73
C ILE A 54 3.43 5.64 -20.77
N ILE A 55 2.81 4.46 -20.91
CA ILE A 55 3.53 3.18 -20.90
C ILE A 55 3.88 2.72 -22.32
N LEU A 56 2.90 2.70 -23.22
CA LEU A 56 2.98 2.00 -24.51
C LEU A 56 3.40 2.88 -25.70
N ASP A 57 3.09 4.18 -25.70
CA ASP A 57 3.48 5.07 -26.81
C ASP A 57 4.97 5.44 -26.78
N LYS A 58 5.81 4.54 -27.30
CA LYS A 58 7.25 4.75 -27.44
C LYS A 58 7.65 5.68 -28.58
N LYS A 59 6.70 6.19 -29.39
CA LYS A 59 7.01 7.10 -30.51
C LYS A 59 7.31 8.53 -30.04
N LYS A 60 6.71 8.95 -28.92
CA LYS A 60 6.94 10.25 -28.29
C LYS A 60 8.07 10.17 -27.26
N ASN A 61 8.86 11.24 -27.14
CA ASN A 61 9.85 11.37 -26.06
C ASN A 61 9.14 11.33 -24.69
N LEU A 62 9.77 10.69 -23.69
CA LEU A 62 9.25 10.55 -22.33
C LEU A 62 8.83 11.89 -21.73
N GLN A 63 9.65 12.94 -21.87
CA GLN A 63 9.32 14.27 -21.34
C GLN A 63 7.99 14.79 -21.89
N LYS A 64 7.74 14.63 -23.20
CA LYS A 64 6.50 15.07 -23.83
C LYS A 64 5.29 14.24 -23.38
N ARG A 65 5.49 12.95 -23.11
CA ARG A 65 4.43 12.07 -22.56
C ARG A 65 4.06 12.48 -21.14
N LEU A 66 5.05 12.78 -20.30
CA LEU A 66 4.83 13.26 -18.93
C LEU A 66 4.13 14.62 -18.91
N GLU A 67 4.52 15.55 -19.77
CA GLU A 67 3.89 16.87 -19.89
C GLU A 67 2.41 16.77 -20.30
N ILE A 68 2.09 15.94 -21.31
CA ILE A 68 0.71 15.73 -21.77
C ILE A 68 -0.14 15.13 -20.66
N ALA A 69 0.36 14.06 -20.02
CA ALA A 69 -0.34 13.40 -18.93
C ALA A 69 -0.54 14.31 -17.70
N SER A 70 0.48 15.07 -17.33
CA SER A 70 0.42 16.05 -16.24
C SER A 70 -0.70 17.07 -16.49
N LYS A 71 -0.79 17.62 -17.71
CA LYS A 71 -1.86 18.55 -18.08
C LYS A 71 -3.25 17.92 -18.06
N GLN A 72 -3.38 16.68 -18.53
CA GLN A 72 -4.67 15.98 -18.57
C GLN A 72 -5.16 15.55 -17.18
N LEU A 73 -4.25 15.17 -16.28
CA LEU A 73 -4.57 14.73 -14.92
C LEU A 73 -4.60 15.88 -13.90
N GLY A 74 -4.09 17.06 -14.25
CA GLY A 74 -4.01 18.21 -13.34
C GLY A 74 -3.02 18.02 -12.18
N ILE A 75 -1.99 17.19 -12.36
CA ILE A 75 -0.97 16.87 -11.34
C ILE A 75 0.44 17.20 -11.85
N SER A 76 1.42 17.20 -10.95
CA SER A 76 2.82 17.45 -11.34
C SER A 76 3.39 16.37 -12.29
N GLU A 77 4.28 16.76 -13.22
CA GLU A 77 4.98 15.80 -14.10
C GLU A 77 5.74 14.73 -13.30
N ILE A 78 6.23 15.10 -12.11
CA ILE A 78 6.94 14.21 -11.20
C ILE A 78 5.97 13.17 -10.63
N ALA A 79 4.75 13.55 -10.27
CA ALA A 79 3.74 12.60 -9.80
C ALA A 79 3.37 11.57 -10.89
N VAL A 80 3.34 11.97 -12.17
CA VAL A 80 3.07 11.05 -13.29
C VAL A 80 4.12 9.91 -13.38
N LEU A 81 5.36 10.14 -12.91
CA LEU A 81 6.40 9.10 -12.89
C LEU A 81 6.01 7.89 -12.04
N GLU A 82 5.10 8.03 -11.09
CA GLU A 82 4.61 6.91 -10.29
C GLU A 82 3.95 5.82 -11.17
N ILE A 83 3.25 6.18 -12.25
CA ILE A 83 2.70 5.21 -13.21
C ILE A 83 3.82 4.35 -13.81
N LEU A 84 4.94 5.00 -14.17
CA LEU A 84 6.11 4.32 -14.74
C LEU A 84 6.85 3.48 -13.71
N PHE A 85 6.90 3.93 -12.45
CA PHE A 85 7.44 3.14 -11.35
C PHE A 85 6.65 1.83 -11.18
N TRP A 86 5.31 1.88 -11.14
CA TRP A 86 4.52 0.66 -10.98
C TRP A 86 4.65 -0.30 -12.18
N TYR A 87 4.83 0.23 -13.38
CA TYR A 87 5.13 -0.56 -14.57
C TYR A 87 6.52 -1.22 -14.50
N ASP A 88 7.56 -0.43 -14.29
CA ASP A 88 8.95 -0.88 -14.18
C ASP A 88 9.72 -0.17 -13.04
N PRO A 89 9.64 -0.70 -11.81
CA PRO A 89 10.24 -0.10 -10.63
C PRO A 89 11.76 -0.28 -10.60
N SER A 90 12.33 -0.98 -11.59
CA SER A 90 13.79 -1.11 -11.72
C SER A 90 14.39 0.11 -12.41
N THR A 91 13.62 0.73 -13.31
CA THR A 91 14.08 1.76 -14.25
C THR A 91 13.59 3.16 -13.90
N TYR A 92 12.45 3.28 -13.21
CA TYR A 92 11.86 4.56 -12.85
C TYR A 92 11.80 4.73 -11.33
N PRO A 93 12.05 5.95 -10.81
CA PRO A 93 11.92 6.25 -9.39
C PRO A 93 10.47 6.48 -8.99
N LEU A 94 10.13 6.13 -7.75
CA LEU A 94 8.86 6.52 -7.12
C LEU A 94 8.99 7.92 -6.50
N PRO A 95 8.09 8.87 -6.82
CA PRO A 95 8.10 10.22 -6.26
C PRO A 95 7.57 10.24 -4.81
N SER A 96 8.30 9.60 -3.89
CA SER A 96 7.99 9.58 -2.45
C SER A 96 8.42 10.87 -1.75
N ASP A 97 7.76 11.22 -0.64
CA ASP A 97 8.12 12.38 0.18
C ASP A 97 9.61 12.41 0.57
N LYS A 98 10.20 11.24 0.83
CA LYS A 98 11.62 11.12 1.19
C LYS A 98 12.55 11.44 0.02
N MET A 99 12.14 11.17 -1.22
CA MET A 99 12.88 11.60 -2.42
C MET A 99 12.60 13.06 -2.79
N LEU A 100 11.38 13.55 -2.56
CA LEU A 100 10.97 14.91 -2.89
C LEU A 100 11.57 15.96 -1.95
N LYS A 101 11.69 15.67 -0.65
CA LYS A 101 12.28 16.59 0.35
C LYS A 101 13.67 17.14 -0.01
N PRO A 102 14.66 16.31 -0.40
CA PRO A 102 15.99 16.80 -0.79
C PRO A 102 16.05 17.33 -2.24
N PHE A 103 15.01 17.11 -3.04
CA PHE A 103 14.99 17.52 -4.44
C PHE A 103 14.72 19.04 -4.58
N LYS A 104 15.46 19.70 -5.48
CA LYS A 104 15.38 21.15 -5.71
C LYS A 104 15.15 21.54 -7.18
N GLY A 105 14.90 20.56 -8.05
CA GLY A 105 14.64 20.81 -9.46
C GLY A 105 13.18 21.15 -9.73
N ASN A 106 12.88 21.52 -10.98
CA ASN A 106 11.54 21.96 -11.37
C ASN A 106 10.88 21.05 -12.43
N SER A 107 11.59 20.05 -12.94
CA SER A 107 11.08 19.14 -13.99
C SER A 107 11.18 17.67 -13.60
N ALA A 108 10.37 16.82 -14.24
CA ALA A 108 10.48 15.37 -14.09
C ALA A 108 11.83 14.83 -14.56
N MET A 109 12.47 15.47 -15.55
CA MET A 109 13.80 15.08 -16.02
C MET A 109 14.89 15.39 -14.99
N ASP A 110 14.79 16.53 -14.31
CA ASP A 110 15.68 16.85 -13.18
C ASP A 110 15.50 15.83 -12.06
N PHE A 111 14.27 15.43 -11.78
CA PHE A 111 13.98 14.42 -10.76
C PHE A 111 14.55 13.05 -11.12
N LEU A 112 14.46 12.63 -12.38
CA LEU A 112 15.08 11.40 -12.87
C LEU A 112 16.61 11.43 -12.73
N ASN A 113 17.25 12.56 -13.06
CA ASN A 113 18.71 12.70 -12.92
C ASN A 113 19.14 12.70 -11.46
N PHE A 114 18.44 13.48 -10.61
CA PHE A 114 18.64 13.48 -9.16
C PHE A 114 18.51 12.07 -8.57
N SER A 115 17.48 11.33 -8.97
CA SER A 115 17.24 9.96 -8.49
C SER A 115 18.33 8.99 -8.94
N LYS A 116 18.86 9.13 -10.17
CA LYS A 116 20.01 8.34 -10.64
C LYS A 116 21.28 8.63 -9.86
N ASP A 117 21.51 9.89 -9.50
CA ASP A 117 22.65 10.25 -8.65
C ASP A 117 22.47 9.71 -7.23
N LEU A 118 21.24 9.73 -6.70
CA LEU A 118 20.91 9.14 -5.41
C LEU A 118 21.13 7.61 -5.41
N LEU A 119 20.74 6.89 -6.46
CA LEU A 119 21.06 5.46 -6.63
C LEU A 119 22.56 5.18 -6.47
N LYS A 120 23.40 5.99 -7.13
CA LYS A 120 24.87 5.85 -7.08
C LYS A 120 25.42 6.14 -5.69
N ARG A 121 24.94 7.21 -5.05
CA ARG A 121 25.35 7.60 -3.68
C ARG A 121 25.00 6.53 -2.66
N GLU A 122 23.79 5.98 -2.75
CA GLU A 122 23.27 4.98 -1.83
C GLU A 122 23.75 3.55 -2.14
N LYS A 123 24.50 3.35 -3.22
CA LYS A 123 25.07 2.07 -3.68
C LYS A 123 24.03 0.95 -3.84
N VAL A 124 22.83 1.31 -4.28
CA VAL A 124 21.73 0.37 -4.53
C VAL A 124 21.57 0.10 -6.03
N ARG A 125 21.06 -1.09 -6.38
CA ARG A 125 21.06 -1.59 -7.77
C ARG A 125 19.95 -1.01 -8.63
N ASN A 126 18.82 -0.67 -8.03
CA ASN A 126 17.61 -0.25 -8.73
C ASN A 126 16.75 0.66 -7.85
N PHE A 127 15.74 1.30 -8.46
CA PHE A 127 14.90 2.28 -7.76
C PHE A 127 13.94 1.69 -6.72
N LEU A 128 13.52 0.43 -6.87
CA LEU A 128 12.77 -0.27 -5.83
C LEU A 128 13.60 -0.43 -4.57
N ASP A 129 14.85 -0.91 -4.70
CA ASP A 129 15.76 -1.06 -3.58
C ASP A 129 16.08 0.33 -2.97
N LEU A 130 16.22 1.38 -3.78
CA LEU A 130 16.37 2.75 -3.27
C LEU A 130 15.18 3.19 -2.41
N PHE A 131 13.96 2.99 -2.91
CA PHE A 131 12.74 3.31 -2.18
C PHE A 131 12.69 2.56 -0.84
N LEU A 132 12.93 1.25 -0.86
CA LEU A 132 12.96 0.43 0.36
C LEU A 132 14.05 0.90 1.33
N LYS A 133 15.21 1.37 0.84
CA LYS A 133 16.28 1.91 1.68
C LYS A 133 15.86 3.18 2.39
N LEU A 134 15.33 4.13 1.64
CA LEU A 134 14.88 5.42 2.16
C LEU A 134 13.70 5.22 3.12
N GLU A 135 12.85 4.23 2.85
CA GLU A 135 11.78 3.84 3.76
C GLU A 135 12.25 3.13 5.04
N GLY A 136 13.55 2.79 5.14
CA GLY A 136 14.17 2.22 6.34
C GLY A 136 14.20 0.69 6.36
N GLU A 137 13.95 0.02 5.23
CA GLU A 137 13.79 -1.44 5.17
C GLU A 137 15.01 -2.23 4.66
N LEU A 138 16.07 -1.58 4.16
CA LEU A 138 17.28 -2.30 3.72
C LEU A 138 18.22 -2.73 4.86
N ALA A 139 17.79 -2.60 6.12
CA ALA A 139 18.54 -3.10 7.26
C ALA A 139 18.36 -4.61 7.49
N ASP A 140 17.29 -5.25 7.02
CA ASP A 140 17.10 -6.70 7.21
C ASP A 140 16.41 -7.33 6.00
N VAL A 141 17.09 -8.27 5.36
CA VAL A 141 16.50 -9.17 4.36
C VAL A 141 15.49 -10.06 5.08
N GLN A 142 14.24 -9.62 5.16
CA GLN A 142 13.15 -10.44 5.66
C GLN A 142 12.65 -11.38 4.54
N THR A 143 12.91 -12.67 4.70
CA THR A 143 12.27 -13.77 3.97
C THR A 143 10.74 -13.80 4.24
N GLN A 144 9.95 -14.56 3.46
CA GLN A 144 8.52 -14.76 3.75
C GLN A 144 8.28 -15.37 5.14
N GLU A 145 9.22 -16.16 5.67
CA GLU A 145 9.14 -16.65 7.06
C GLU A 145 9.16 -15.51 8.09
N THR A 146 9.94 -14.46 7.85
CA THR A 146 9.98 -13.28 8.73
C THR A 146 8.71 -12.44 8.68
N ILE A 147 7.91 -12.47 7.60
CA ILE A 147 6.61 -11.75 7.58
C ILE A 147 5.63 -12.40 8.55
N VAL A 148 5.53 -13.74 8.50
CA VAL A 148 4.68 -14.49 9.43
C VAL A 148 5.17 -14.34 10.87
N GLU A 149 6.49 -14.28 11.08
CA GLU A 149 7.09 -14.07 12.40
C GLU A 149 6.89 -12.66 12.95
N ASP A 150 7.07 -11.64 12.12
CA ASP A 150 6.88 -10.24 12.50
C ASP A 150 5.40 -9.96 12.77
N LEU A 151 4.50 -10.52 11.94
CA LEU A 151 3.06 -10.43 12.15
C LEU A 151 2.63 -11.16 13.43
N ALA A 152 3.15 -12.37 13.67
CA ALA A 152 2.88 -13.10 14.92
C ALA A 152 3.37 -12.30 16.13
N ARG A 153 4.57 -11.72 16.08
CA ARG A 153 5.13 -10.91 17.16
C ARG A 153 4.23 -9.71 17.47
N ARG A 154 3.85 -8.93 16.45
CA ARG A 154 2.99 -7.75 16.61
C ARG A 154 1.58 -8.09 17.10
N ILE A 155 0.99 -9.18 16.62
CA ILE A 155 -0.33 -9.62 17.10
C ILE A 155 -0.23 -10.09 18.55
N ASN A 156 0.85 -10.78 18.93
CA ASN A 156 1.09 -11.24 20.30
C ASN A 156 1.27 -10.13 21.33
N GLU A 157 1.52 -8.89 20.90
CA GLU A 157 1.56 -7.70 21.74
C GLU A 157 0.17 -7.08 22.00
N ILE A 158 -0.89 -7.61 21.37
CA ILE A 158 -2.25 -7.10 21.54
C ILE A 158 -2.89 -7.70 22.79
N ASP A 159 -3.02 -6.87 23.82
CA ASP A 159 -3.85 -7.20 24.99
C ASP A 159 -5.35 -7.11 24.69
N LEU A 160 -6.13 -7.88 25.45
CA LEU A 160 -7.59 -7.99 25.29
C LEU A 160 -8.34 -6.64 25.25
N PRO A 161 -8.03 -5.64 26.10
CA PRO A 161 -8.70 -4.33 26.04
C PRO A 161 -8.50 -3.60 24.71
N PHE A 162 -7.46 -3.95 23.95
CA PHE A 162 -7.12 -3.36 22.67
C PHE A 162 -7.33 -4.32 21.49
N ALA A 163 -8.18 -5.34 21.66
CA ALA A 163 -8.46 -6.34 20.62
C ALA A 163 -8.89 -5.73 19.28
N SER A 164 -9.49 -4.54 19.27
CA SER A 164 -9.84 -3.80 18.05
C SER A 164 -8.64 -3.49 17.15
N LYS A 165 -7.43 -3.37 17.71
CA LYS A 165 -6.18 -3.14 16.96
C LYS A 165 -5.86 -4.29 15.98
N VAL A 166 -6.42 -5.48 16.20
CA VAL A 166 -6.20 -6.63 15.30
C VAL A 166 -6.75 -6.39 13.89
N SER A 167 -7.74 -5.49 13.75
CA SER A 167 -8.32 -5.10 12.45
C SER A 167 -7.26 -4.57 11.47
N LYS A 168 -6.21 -3.90 11.98
CA LYS A 168 -5.08 -3.38 11.19
C LYS A 168 -4.27 -4.47 10.49
N TYR A 169 -4.34 -5.71 10.99
CA TYR A 169 -3.61 -6.85 10.44
C TYR A 169 -4.51 -7.76 9.59
N LYS A 170 -5.81 -7.46 9.50
CA LYS A 170 -6.79 -8.31 8.82
C LYS A 170 -6.56 -8.35 7.32
N GLU A 171 -6.30 -7.21 6.70
CA GLU A 171 -6.02 -7.15 5.25
C GLU A 171 -4.77 -7.96 4.91
N ILE A 172 -3.72 -7.83 5.71
CA ILE A 172 -2.48 -8.60 5.58
C ILE A 172 -2.75 -10.10 5.75
N TYR A 173 -3.55 -10.47 6.76
CA TYR A 173 -3.94 -11.86 6.98
C TYR A 173 -4.75 -12.44 5.82
N GLU A 174 -5.69 -11.68 5.24
CA GLU A 174 -6.52 -12.17 4.12
C GLU A 174 -5.67 -12.49 2.88
N ILE A 175 -4.58 -11.76 2.68
CA ILE A 175 -3.63 -11.91 1.57
C ILE A 175 -2.73 -13.15 1.71
N LEU A 176 -2.45 -13.62 2.94
CA LEU A 176 -1.60 -14.79 3.17
C LEU A 176 -2.16 -16.05 2.49
N ASP A 177 -1.26 -16.91 2.02
CA ASP A 177 -1.66 -18.21 1.51
C ASP A 177 -2.12 -19.13 2.65
N ARG A 178 -2.71 -20.29 2.32
CA ARG A 178 -3.28 -21.18 3.34
C ARG A 178 -2.21 -21.71 4.30
N LYS A 179 -1.02 -22.01 3.79
CA LYS A 179 0.08 -22.58 4.59
C LYS A 179 0.61 -21.56 5.60
N ASP A 180 0.74 -20.30 5.19
CA ASP A 180 1.21 -19.21 6.03
C ASP A 180 0.14 -18.76 7.03
N LYS A 181 -1.14 -18.82 6.67
CA LYS A 181 -2.25 -18.64 7.62
C LYS A 181 -2.20 -19.68 8.74
N ASP A 182 -2.05 -20.94 8.41
CA ASP A 182 -1.96 -22.02 9.40
C ASP A 182 -0.70 -21.85 10.28
N LYS A 183 0.43 -21.48 9.67
CA LYS A 183 1.68 -21.19 10.38
C LYS A 183 1.55 -19.99 11.33
N LEU A 184 0.92 -18.91 10.90
CA LEU A 184 0.65 -17.73 11.74
C LEU A 184 -0.22 -18.10 12.94
N LEU A 185 -1.36 -18.75 12.68
CA LEU A 185 -2.33 -19.11 13.72
C LEU A 185 -1.70 -20.03 14.78
N SER A 186 -0.85 -20.97 14.38
CA SER A 186 -0.12 -21.85 15.30
C SER A 186 0.87 -21.11 16.23
N ARG A 187 1.26 -19.88 15.89
CA ARG A 187 2.23 -19.05 16.62
C ARG A 187 1.59 -17.94 17.44
N LEU A 188 0.29 -17.74 17.32
CA LEU A 188 -0.44 -16.75 18.11
C LEU A 188 -0.66 -17.26 19.53
N LYS A 189 -0.27 -16.44 20.50
CA LYS A 189 -0.41 -16.67 21.95
C LYS A 189 -1.30 -15.60 22.59
N VAL A 190 -2.31 -15.16 21.85
CA VAL A 190 -3.29 -14.14 22.27
C VAL A 190 -4.62 -14.77 22.63
N HIS A 191 -5.48 -13.98 23.27
CA HIS A 191 -6.84 -14.39 23.57
C HIS A 191 -7.66 -14.67 22.31
N ASP A 192 -8.60 -15.63 22.38
CA ASP A 192 -9.43 -16.09 21.26
C ASP A 192 -10.21 -14.98 20.56
N TYR A 193 -10.57 -13.90 21.27
CA TYR A 193 -11.23 -12.74 20.70
C TYR A 193 -10.36 -11.99 19.68
N VAL A 194 -9.05 -11.90 19.94
CA VAL A 194 -8.09 -11.28 19.01
C VAL A 194 -7.96 -12.17 17.78
N VAL A 195 -7.84 -13.48 17.96
CA VAL A 195 -7.82 -14.46 16.85
C VAL A 195 -9.11 -14.38 16.03
N ALA A 196 -10.27 -14.31 16.70
CA ALA A 196 -11.57 -14.22 16.04
C ALA A 196 -11.70 -12.93 15.22
N GLY A 197 -11.21 -11.79 15.71
CA GLY A 197 -11.20 -10.52 14.97
C GLY A 197 -10.37 -10.59 13.68
N LEU A 198 -9.28 -11.36 13.70
CA LEU A 198 -8.41 -11.59 12.55
C LEU A 198 -9.07 -12.51 11.50
N VAL A 199 -9.61 -13.65 11.94
CA VAL A 199 -10.04 -14.74 11.05
C VAL A 199 -11.50 -14.59 10.60
N ARG A 200 -12.39 -14.16 11.49
CA ARG A 200 -13.83 -14.22 11.22
C ARG A 200 -14.29 -12.99 10.43
N LYS A 201 -15.18 -13.24 9.47
CA LYS A 201 -16.00 -12.18 8.87
C LYS A 201 -17.24 -11.99 9.73
N PRO A 202 -17.49 -10.79 10.29
CA PRO A 202 -18.71 -10.53 11.04
C PRO A 202 -19.90 -10.71 10.09
N LYS A 203 -20.86 -11.55 10.49
CA LYS A 203 -22.05 -11.87 9.67
C LYS A 203 -23.22 -10.94 9.95
N ALA A 204 -23.29 -10.38 11.16
CA ALA A 204 -24.33 -9.47 11.58
C ALA A 204 -23.82 -8.59 12.73
N PRO A 205 -24.33 -7.36 12.87
CA PRO A 205 -24.10 -6.55 14.06
C PRO A 205 -24.77 -7.22 15.27
N LEU A 206 -24.03 -7.30 16.38
CA LEU A 206 -24.58 -7.73 17.67
C LEU A 206 -25.01 -6.48 18.43
N ILE A 207 -26.30 -6.36 18.74
CA ILE A 207 -26.79 -5.32 19.64
C ILE A 207 -26.77 -5.91 21.04
N VAL A 208 -25.97 -5.30 21.92
CA VAL A 208 -25.83 -5.73 23.30
C VAL A 208 -26.59 -4.75 24.19
N ASP A 209 -27.51 -5.27 25.00
CA ASP A 209 -28.21 -4.48 26.01
C ASP A 209 -27.28 -4.25 27.21
N GLY A 210 -26.70 -3.04 27.28
CA GLY A 210 -25.79 -2.65 28.34
C GLY A 210 -26.42 -2.66 29.73
N SER A 211 -27.74 -2.49 29.85
CA SER A 211 -28.44 -2.49 31.14
C SER A 211 -28.42 -3.88 31.79
N ASN A 212 -28.48 -4.95 30.99
CA ASN A 212 -28.43 -6.32 31.46
C ASN A 212 -27.01 -6.77 31.89
N ILE A 213 -25.97 -6.23 31.24
CA ILE A 213 -24.57 -6.53 31.60
C ILE A 213 -24.19 -5.88 32.94
N LEU A 214 -24.67 -4.67 33.20
CA LEU A 214 -24.39 -3.94 34.45
C LEU A 214 -25.07 -4.55 35.68
N TRP A 215 -26.13 -5.34 35.49
CA TRP A 215 -26.87 -5.99 36.58
C TRP A 215 -26.22 -7.28 37.09
N PHE A 216 -25.38 -7.93 36.28
CA PHE A 216 -24.64 -9.14 36.67
C PHE A 216 -23.31 -8.78 37.37
N GLY A 217 -23.44 -8.24 38.59
CA GLY A 217 -22.40 -8.20 39.62
C GLY A 217 -21.34 -7.12 39.48
N ASP A 218 -21.38 -6.12 40.38
CA ASP A 218 -20.29 -5.22 40.83
C ASP A 218 -19.13 -4.91 39.86
N LEU A 219 -19.41 -4.80 38.57
CA LEU A 219 -18.42 -4.55 37.53
C LEU A 219 -18.33 -3.05 37.27
N SER A 220 -17.29 -2.42 37.80
CA SER A 220 -16.90 -1.07 37.41
C SER A 220 -16.27 -1.10 36.01
N PHE A 221 -16.98 -0.60 34.99
CA PHE A 221 -16.41 -0.42 33.64
C PHE A 221 -15.90 1.01 33.46
N ARG A 222 -14.66 1.13 32.95
CA ARG A 222 -14.18 2.36 32.30
C ARG A 222 -14.59 2.28 30.83
N ILE A 223 -15.41 3.22 30.38
CA ILE A 223 -15.79 3.36 28.98
C ILE A 223 -14.54 3.81 28.22
N PHE A 224 -14.08 3.01 27.27
CA PHE A 224 -13.09 3.42 26.28
C PHE A 224 -13.84 3.80 25.01
N ASP A 225 -13.47 4.96 24.46
CA ASP A 225 -14.24 5.72 23.49
C ASP A 225 -14.79 4.93 22.30
N VAL A 226 -15.99 5.35 21.92
CA VAL A 226 -16.86 4.83 20.88
C VAL A 226 -16.13 4.85 19.52
N LEU A 227 -16.08 3.68 18.88
CA LEU A 227 -15.63 3.47 17.51
C LEU A 227 -16.64 4.08 16.53
N PHE A 228 -16.25 5.16 15.85
CA PHE A 228 -16.79 5.55 14.55
C PHE A 228 -15.65 5.55 13.53
#